data_AF-A0A072UXZ6-F1
#
_entry.id   AF-A0A072UXZ6-F1
#
_cell.length_a   1.000
_cell.length_b   1.000
_cell.length_c   1.000
_cell.angle_alpha   90.00
_cell.angle_beta   90.00
_cell.angle_gamma   90.00
#
_symmetry.space_group_name_H-M   'P 1'
#
loop_
_entity.id
_entity.type
_entity.pdbx_description
1 polymer ?
#
loop_
_entity_poly.entity_id
_entity_poly.type
_entity_poly.pdbx_seq_one_letter_code
_entity_poly.pdbx_strand_id
1 'polypeptide(L)'
;MSMGIFCSLDPDIIRAHILPRLDGTTLTILSCVSSELRHMICNNEDLWRNICTSTWPSLLLDPIANNVISTFPGGYRSFFSFNHHNNNSYSWYLFAELIHTIDIYLHGEPLLSRVLVGCLTTENTTLIYDSTLGPTIHIPLKEGWFDYLTKNLTLSWIVIDPTRSSGGRNMIQFGIGMTRKGQLWPKMDICKLELTFDCKGCNDVDGDWLQLHLRRVVMVNRNA
;
A
#
# COMPACT_ATOMS: atom_id res chain seq x y z
N MET A 1 23.78 22.72 -27.14
CA MET A 1 22.50 22.03 -26.92
C MET A 1 22.81 20.56 -26.68
N SER A 2 22.63 20.06 -25.45
CA SER A 2 22.84 18.64 -25.16
C SER A 2 21.66 17.84 -25.70
N MET A 3 21.82 17.16 -26.84
CA MET A 3 20.85 16.12 -27.25
C MET A 3 20.91 15.03 -26.18
N GLY A 4 19.89 14.95 -25.34
CA GLY A 4 19.78 13.89 -24.34
C GLY A 4 19.77 12.53 -25.05
N ILE A 5 20.50 11.56 -24.49
CA ILE A 5 20.60 10.18 -25.00
C ILE A 5 19.21 9.57 -25.30
N PHE A 6 18.18 9.98 -24.55
CA PHE A 6 16.79 9.58 -24.78
C PHE A 6 16.22 10.00 -26.13
N CYS A 7 16.64 11.12 -26.71
CA CYS A 7 16.15 11.56 -28.02
C CYS A 7 16.79 10.80 -29.20
N SER A 8 17.89 10.06 -28.95
CA SER A 8 18.58 9.24 -29.96
C SER A 8 18.20 7.76 -29.93
N LEU A 9 17.45 7.32 -28.91
CA LEU A 9 17.03 5.93 -28.77
C LEU A 9 15.68 5.72 -29.46
N ASP A 10 15.47 4.51 -29.97
CA ASP A 10 14.18 4.10 -30.50
C ASP A 10 13.09 4.15 -29.39
N PRO A 11 11.93 4.80 -29.64
CA PRO A 11 10.85 4.90 -28.66
C PRO A 11 10.38 3.57 -28.08
N ASP A 12 10.47 2.47 -28.85
CA ASP A 12 10.05 1.14 -28.40
C ASP A 12 11.03 0.54 -27.40
N ILE A 13 12.33 0.81 -27.55
CA ILE A 13 13.35 0.42 -26.57
C ILE A 13 13.08 1.12 -25.24
N ILE A 14 12.79 2.42 -25.29
CA ILE A 14 12.46 3.20 -24.10
C ILE A 14 11.21 2.62 -23.43
N ARG A 15 10.14 2.36 -24.20
CA ARG A 15 8.88 1.84 -23.67
C ARG A 15 8.97 0.42 -23.11
N ALA A 16 9.64 -0.49 -23.80
CA ALA A 16 9.65 -1.90 -23.46
C ALA A 16 10.72 -2.27 -22.43
N HIS A 17 11.83 -1.53 -22.37
CA HIS A 17 12.99 -1.93 -21.59
C HIS A 17 13.44 -0.92 -20.55
N ILE A 18 13.17 0.38 -20.75
CA ILE A 18 13.60 1.42 -19.81
C ILE A 18 12.48 1.74 -18.83
N LEU A 19 11.33 2.23 -19.34
CA LEU A 19 10.22 2.68 -18.49
C LEU A 19 9.72 1.62 -17.49
N PRO A 20 9.60 0.32 -17.83
CA PRO A 20 9.09 -0.70 -16.91
C PRO A 20 10.04 -1.01 -15.74
N ARG A 21 11.28 -0.54 -15.78
CA ARG A 21 12.28 -0.74 -14.72
C ARG A 21 12.37 0.42 -13.74
N LEU A 22 11.64 1.50 -14.01
CA LEU A 22 11.61 2.69 -13.17
C LEU A 22 10.41 2.63 -12.23
N ASP A 23 10.59 3.12 -11.01
CA ASP A 23 9.50 3.28 -10.06
C ASP A 23 8.60 4.46 -10.46
N GLY A 24 7.36 4.47 -9.95
CA GLY A 24 6.37 5.48 -10.31
C GLY A 24 6.80 6.92 -10.01
N THR A 25 7.60 7.14 -8.96
CA THR A 25 8.13 8.47 -8.62
C THR A 25 9.14 8.92 -9.67
N THR A 26 10.11 8.07 -10.03
CA THR A 26 11.08 8.37 -11.09
C THR A 26 10.39 8.60 -12.43
N LEU A 27 9.34 7.84 -12.77
CA LEU A 27 8.56 8.05 -13.98
C LEU A 27 7.82 9.39 -13.98
N THR A 28 7.29 9.80 -12.83
CA THR A 28 6.67 11.11 -12.68
C THR A 28 7.68 12.23 -12.92
N ILE A 29 8.88 12.13 -12.34
CA ILE A 29 9.97 13.09 -12.58
C ILE A 29 10.40 13.09 -14.05
N LEU A 30 10.58 11.90 -14.65
CA LEU A 30 10.98 11.75 -16.05
C LEU A 30 9.95 12.37 -17.01
N SER A 31 8.66 12.29 -16.67
CA SER A 31 7.58 12.93 -17.45
C SER A 31 7.69 14.46 -17.50
N CYS A 32 8.42 15.09 -16.59
CA CYS A 32 8.65 16.53 -16.57
C CYS A 32 9.83 16.95 -17.46
N VAL A 33 10.66 16.01 -17.94
CA VAL A 33 11.89 16.32 -18.68
C VAL A 33 11.61 16.73 -20.12
N SER A 34 10.63 16.12 -20.79
CA SER A 34 10.23 16.47 -22.16
C SER A 34 8.78 16.13 -22.47
N SER A 35 8.19 16.76 -23.49
CA SER A 35 6.83 16.47 -23.96
C SER A 35 6.68 15.04 -24.50
N GLU A 36 7.72 14.52 -25.14
CA GLU A 36 7.75 13.19 -25.75
C GLU A 36 7.75 12.13 -24.66
N LEU A 37 8.63 12.27 -23.66
CA LEU A 37 8.67 11.39 -22.48
C LEU A 37 7.36 11.46 -21.70
N ARG A 38 6.81 12.67 -21.51
CA ARG A 38 5.49 12.85 -20.90
C ARG A 38 4.43 12.06 -21.65
N HIS A 39 4.37 12.19 -22.98
CA HIS A 39 3.40 11.47 -23.79
C HIS A 39 3.58 9.95 -23.71
N MET A 40 4.82 9.47 -23.75
CA MET A 40 5.13 8.04 -23.65
C MET A 40 4.75 7.43 -22.30
N ILE A 41 5.01 8.15 -21.22
CA ILE A 41 4.75 7.72 -19.84
C ILE A 41 3.26 7.86 -19.50
N CYS A 42 2.64 8.99 -19.81
CA CYS A 42 1.26 9.27 -19.40
C CYS A 42 0.21 8.41 -20.11
N ASN A 43 0.48 7.96 -21.33
CA ASN A 43 -0.46 7.19 -22.14
C ASN A 43 -0.23 5.67 -22.06
N ASN A 44 0.63 5.20 -21.15
CA ASN A 44 0.93 3.78 -20.97
C ASN A 44 0.18 3.21 -19.76
N GLU A 45 -1.08 2.83 -19.95
CA GLU A 45 -1.93 2.30 -18.87
C GLU A 45 -1.39 1.00 -18.27
N ASP A 46 -0.81 0.11 -19.08
CA ASP A 46 -0.24 -1.15 -18.58
C ASP A 46 0.96 -0.90 -17.66
N LEU A 47 1.80 0.09 -17.98
CA LEU A 47 2.90 0.52 -17.12
C LEU A 47 2.38 1.00 -15.76
N TRP A 48 1.40 1.90 -15.75
CA TRP A 48 0.83 2.42 -14.49
C TRP A 48 0.05 1.37 -13.71
N ARG A 49 -0.66 0.47 -14.40
CA ARG A 49 -1.28 -0.69 -13.75
C ARG A 49 -0.23 -1.52 -13.04
N ASN A 50 0.85 -1.90 -13.73
CA ASN A 50 1.92 -2.70 -13.15
C ASN A 50 2.61 -2.02 -11.96
N ILE A 51 2.81 -0.70 -12.02
CA ILE A 51 3.37 0.08 -10.90
C ILE A 51 2.42 0.10 -9.71
N CYS A 52 1.13 0.37 -9.94
CA CYS A 52 0.14 0.38 -8.87
C CYS A 52 0.03 -0.99 -8.21
N THR A 53 0.04 -2.06 -9.00
CA THR A 53 -0.13 -3.42 -8.50
C THR A 53 1.13 -3.98 -7.86
N SER A 54 2.32 -3.51 -8.26
CA SER A 54 3.56 -3.81 -7.55
C SER A 54 3.67 -3.04 -6.22
N THR A 55 3.14 -1.81 -6.17
CA THR A 55 3.16 -0.96 -4.97
C THR A 55 2.07 -1.34 -3.97
N TRP A 56 0.93 -1.83 -4.47
CA TRP A 56 -0.25 -2.22 -3.70
C TRP A 56 -0.86 -3.51 -4.27
N PRO A 57 -0.30 -4.70 -3.92
CA PRO A 57 -0.78 -5.98 -4.43
C PRO A 57 -2.26 -6.25 -4.11
N SER A 58 -2.80 -5.67 -3.02
CA SER A 58 -4.22 -5.75 -2.69
C SER A 58 -5.13 -5.28 -3.83
N LEU A 59 -4.67 -4.36 -4.69
CA LEU A 59 -5.43 -3.89 -5.86
C LEU A 59 -5.62 -4.96 -6.95
N LEU A 60 -4.79 -6.02 -6.97
CA LEU A 60 -4.95 -7.17 -7.86
C LEU A 60 -5.91 -8.23 -7.32
N LEU A 61 -6.02 -8.32 -6.00
CA LEU A 61 -6.72 -9.42 -5.34
C LEU A 61 -8.23 -9.32 -5.49
N ASP A 62 -8.77 -8.11 -5.65
CA ASP A 62 -10.20 -7.86 -5.66
C ASP A 62 -10.67 -7.13 -6.94
N PRO A 63 -11.60 -7.73 -7.71
CA PRO A 63 -12.21 -7.09 -8.89
C PRO A 63 -12.86 -5.73 -8.59
N ILE A 64 -13.36 -5.52 -7.36
CA ILE A 64 -14.01 -4.28 -6.94
C ILE A 64 -12.98 -3.15 -6.92
N ALA A 65 -11.79 -3.38 -6.35
CA ALA A 65 -10.72 -2.38 -6.33
C ALA A 65 -10.30 -1.98 -7.76
N ASN A 66 -10.14 -2.99 -8.64
CA ASN A 66 -9.83 -2.76 -10.04
C ASN A 66 -10.93 -1.97 -10.78
N ASN A 67 -12.20 -2.34 -10.60
CA ASN A 67 -13.34 -1.64 -11.19
C ASN A 67 -13.48 -0.18 -10.70
N VAL A 68 -13.09 0.06 -9.45
CA VAL A 68 -13.08 1.43 -8.93
C VAL A 68 -11.95 2.24 -9.54
N ILE A 69 -10.76 1.66 -9.75
CA ILE A 69 -9.64 2.34 -10.44
C ILE A 69 -9.96 2.63 -11.90
N SER A 70 -10.57 1.68 -12.61
CA SER A 70 -10.93 1.84 -14.03
C SER A 70 -11.92 2.98 -14.27
N THR A 71 -12.66 3.39 -13.24
CA THR A 71 -13.62 4.49 -13.29
C THR A 71 -13.00 5.86 -12.93
N PHE A 72 -11.70 5.96 -12.62
CA PHE A 72 -11.02 7.24 -12.45
C PHE A 72 -10.69 7.90 -13.81
N PRO A 73 -10.82 9.23 -13.93
CA PRO A 73 -10.31 9.94 -15.10
C PRO A 73 -8.77 9.82 -15.13
N GLY A 74 -8.24 9.11 -16.13
CA GLY A 74 -6.82 8.79 -16.23
C GLY A 74 -6.36 7.56 -15.43
N GLY A 75 -7.30 6.69 -15.03
CA GLY A 75 -7.05 5.31 -14.62
C GLY A 75 -6.00 5.15 -13.51
N TYR A 76 -5.09 4.19 -13.70
CA TYR A 76 -4.07 3.83 -12.72
C TYR A 76 -3.05 4.95 -12.49
N ARG A 77 -2.76 5.75 -13.51
CA ARG A 77 -1.83 6.89 -13.39
C ARG A 77 -2.37 7.95 -12.45
N SER A 78 -3.64 8.33 -12.66
CA SER A 78 -4.30 9.29 -11.78
C SER A 78 -4.38 8.72 -10.37
N PHE A 79 -4.78 7.46 -10.22
CA PHE A 79 -4.81 6.78 -8.91
C PHE A 79 -3.46 6.85 -8.19
N PHE A 80 -2.36 6.51 -8.86
CA PHE A 80 -1.00 6.58 -8.30
C PHE A 80 -0.65 8.00 -7.83
N SER A 81 -0.96 9.00 -8.66
CA SER A 81 -0.65 10.40 -8.37
C SER A 81 -1.47 10.97 -7.22
N PHE A 82 -2.76 10.62 -7.13
CA PHE A 82 -3.64 11.03 -6.04
C PHE A 82 -3.14 10.51 -4.68
N ASN A 83 -2.67 9.27 -4.64
CA ASN A 83 -2.15 8.67 -3.42
C ASN A 83 -0.89 9.38 -2.91
N HIS A 84 0.01 9.78 -3.83
CA HIS A 84 1.29 10.39 -3.47
C HIS A 84 1.21 11.85 -3.01
N HIS A 85 0.07 12.54 -3.24
CA HIS A 85 -0.07 13.98 -3.01
C HIS A 85 -1.07 14.39 -1.91
N ASN A 86 -1.90 13.49 -1.39
CA ASN A 86 -3.03 13.89 -0.54
C ASN A 86 -2.96 13.33 0.89
N ASN A 87 -2.59 14.21 1.83
CA ASN A 87 -2.63 13.99 3.28
C ASN A 87 -3.80 14.74 3.95
N ASN A 88 -4.83 15.13 3.19
CA ASN A 88 -5.92 15.92 3.74
C ASN A 88 -6.84 15.09 4.63
N SER A 89 -7.09 15.59 5.84
CA SER A 89 -8.06 15.06 6.80
C SER A 89 -9.48 15.29 6.28
N TYR A 90 -10.09 14.28 5.66
CA TYR A 90 -11.50 14.34 5.31
C TYR A 90 -12.37 13.77 6.43
N SER A 91 -13.52 14.43 6.66
CA SER A 91 -14.58 13.94 7.53
C SER A 91 -15.22 12.71 6.89
N TRP A 92 -14.85 11.52 7.36
CA TRP A 92 -15.49 10.28 6.93
C TRP A 92 -16.91 10.21 7.47
N TYR A 93 -17.88 10.01 6.58
CA TYR A 93 -19.22 9.65 7.02
C TYR A 93 -19.18 8.20 7.50
N LEU A 94 -19.46 7.97 8.78
CA LEU A 94 -19.50 6.68 9.49
C LEU A 94 -20.55 5.67 8.94
N PHE A 95 -21.10 5.93 7.75
CA PHE A 95 -22.20 5.18 7.15
C PHE A 95 -21.95 4.84 5.66
N ALA A 96 -20.81 5.23 5.10
CA ALA A 96 -20.46 4.90 3.73
C ALA A 96 -19.83 3.49 3.66
N GLU A 97 -20.23 2.71 2.67
CA GLU A 97 -19.56 1.47 2.30
C GLU A 97 -18.23 1.84 1.62
N LEU A 98 -17.15 1.78 2.40
CA LEU A 98 -15.80 2.12 1.95
C LEU A 98 -15.05 0.85 1.54
N ILE A 99 -14.12 1.02 0.61
CA ILE A 99 -13.20 -0.03 0.21
C ILE A 99 -11.86 0.27 0.88
N HIS A 100 -11.40 -0.66 1.71
CA HIS A 100 -10.11 -0.60 2.39
C HIS A 100 -9.16 -1.59 1.71
N THR A 101 -8.09 -1.08 1.14
CA THR A 101 -7.03 -1.90 0.54
C THR A 101 -5.81 -1.83 1.46
N ILE A 102 -5.38 -2.97 1.98
CA ILE A 102 -4.42 -3.07 3.08
C ILE A 102 -3.28 -3.97 2.61
N ASP A 103 -2.07 -3.42 2.60
CA ASP A 103 -0.84 -4.13 2.24
C ASP A 103 0.21 -3.95 3.33
N ILE A 104 0.55 -5.05 3.99
CA ILE A 104 1.57 -5.12 5.04
C ILE A 104 2.83 -5.70 4.42
N TYR A 105 3.95 -5.02 4.57
CA TYR A 105 5.24 -5.44 4.04
C TYR A 105 6.22 -5.72 5.17
N LEU A 106 7.16 -6.61 4.90
CA LEU A 106 8.35 -6.83 5.71
C LEU A 106 9.57 -6.75 4.79
N HIS A 107 10.52 -5.85 5.08
CA HIS A 107 11.67 -5.59 4.21
C HIS A 107 11.30 -5.19 2.76
N GLY A 108 10.15 -4.54 2.60
CA GLY A 108 9.63 -4.16 1.28
C GLY A 108 8.92 -5.29 0.52
N GLU A 109 8.95 -6.52 1.04
CA GLU A 109 8.23 -7.66 0.46
C GLU A 109 6.84 -7.81 1.08
N PRO A 110 5.79 -8.12 0.29
CA PRO A 110 4.42 -8.22 0.80
C PRO A 110 4.26 -9.42 1.73
N LEU A 111 3.91 -9.16 2.98
CA LEU A 111 3.60 -10.15 4.01
C LEU A 111 2.11 -10.52 4.00
N LEU A 112 1.24 -9.52 3.83
CA LEU A 112 -0.21 -9.69 3.79
C LEU A 112 -0.83 -8.60 2.92
N SER A 113 -1.64 -9.00 1.95
CA SER A 113 -2.45 -8.10 1.12
C SER A 113 -3.92 -8.50 1.23
N ARG A 114 -4.80 -7.52 1.49
CA ARG A 114 -6.23 -7.77 1.64
C ARG A 114 -7.06 -6.57 1.21
N VAL A 115 -8.22 -6.85 0.64
CA VAL A 115 -9.27 -5.87 0.38
C VAL A 115 -10.46 -6.16 1.29
N LEU A 116 -11.04 -5.11 1.85
CA LEU A 116 -12.26 -5.16 2.63
C LEU A 116 -13.24 -4.14 2.09
N VAL A 117 -14.50 -4.53 2.03
CA VAL A 117 -15.60 -3.63 1.71
C VAL A 117 -16.49 -3.58 2.94
N GLY A 118 -16.76 -2.38 3.44
CA GLY A 118 -17.61 -2.27 4.61
C GLY A 118 -17.75 -0.86 5.13
N CYS A 119 -18.69 -0.73 6.07
CA CYS A 119 -18.88 0.47 6.84
C CYS A 119 -18.18 0.31 8.18
N LEU A 120 -17.45 1.33 8.61
CA LEU A 120 -16.96 1.44 9.98
C LEU A 120 -18.13 1.88 10.87
N THR A 121 -19.12 1.00 11.03
CA THR A 121 -20.20 1.22 11.99
C THR A 121 -19.66 1.15 13.41
N THR A 122 -20.49 1.56 14.38
CA THR A 122 -20.24 1.70 15.82
C THR A 122 -19.64 0.49 16.56
N GLU A 123 -19.33 -0.62 15.88
CA GLU A 123 -18.56 -1.71 16.46
C GLU A 123 -17.10 -1.30 16.59
N ASN A 124 -16.55 -1.37 17.80
CA ASN A 124 -15.22 -0.87 18.13
C ASN A 124 -14.10 -1.56 17.31
N THR A 125 -14.37 -2.71 16.68
CA THR A 125 -13.35 -3.54 16.03
C THR A 125 -13.82 -4.23 14.75
N THR A 126 -13.13 -4.02 13.63
CA THR A 126 -13.33 -4.77 12.37
C THR A 126 -12.21 -5.78 12.17
N LEU A 127 -12.55 -7.06 12.04
CA LEU A 127 -11.57 -8.13 11.81
C LEU A 127 -11.07 -8.07 10.36
N ILE A 128 -9.80 -7.71 10.18
CA ILE A 128 -9.17 -7.68 8.86
C ILE A 128 -8.65 -9.07 8.53
N TYR A 129 -7.99 -9.75 9.45
CA TYR A 129 -7.36 -11.06 9.22
C TYR A 129 -7.43 -11.89 10.49
N ASP A 130 -7.75 -13.18 10.38
CA ASP A 130 -7.58 -14.16 11.46
C ASP A 130 -7.22 -15.50 10.83
N SER A 131 -6.07 -16.05 11.20
CA SER A 131 -5.64 -17.37 10.77
C SER A 131 -4.64 -17.97 11.75
N THR A 132 -4.74 -19.28 11.92
CA THR A 132 -3.74 -20.11 12.63
C THR A 132 -2.61 -20.60 11.73
N LEU A 133 -2.72 -20.34 10.42
CA LEU A 133 -1.78 -20.71 9.36
C LEU A 133 -1.30 -19.48 8.57
N GLY A 134 -1.26 -18.32 9.22
CA GLY A 134 -0.77 -17.10 8.63
C GLY A 134 0.71 -17.05 8.30
N PRO A 135 1.17 -15.90 7.78
CA PRO A 135 2.55 -15.78 7.35
C PRO A 135 3.49 -15.89 8.55
N THR A 136 4.58 -16.61 8.34
CA THR A 136 5.62 -16.85 9.36
C THR A 136 6.79 -15.92 9.10
N ILE A 137 7.26 -15.27 10.14
CA ILE A 137 8.38 -14.33 10.13
C ILE A 137 9.51 -14.91 10.97
N HIS A 138 10.70 -14.92 10.40
CA HIS A 138 11.94 -15.26 11.11
C HIS A 138 12.67 -13.97 11.48
N ILE A 139 12.94 -13.80 12.77
CA ILE A 139 13.58 -12.60 13.33
C ILE A 139 14.91 -13.00 13.97
N PRO A 140 16.04 -12.34 13.66
CA PRO A 140 17.29 -12.66 14.33
C PRO A 140 17.24 -12.26 15.82
N LEU A 141 17.59 -13.17 16.74
CA LEU A 141 17.53 -12.92 18.21
C LEU A 141 18.42 -11.76 18.66
N LYS A 142 19.48 -11.47 17.91
CA LYS A 142 20.41 -10.36 18.19
C LYS A 142 19.72 -9.00 18.13
N GLU A 143 18.60 -8.91 17.41
CA GLU A 143 17.73 -7.74 17.41
C GLU A 143 16.49 -8.07 18.25
N GLY A 144 16.15 -7.19 19.21
CA GLY A 144 14.88 -7.32 19.91
C GLY A 144 13.73 -7.38 18.91
N TRP A 145 12.85 -8.39 19.00
CA TRP A 145 11.83 -8.64 17.99
C TRP A 145 10.95 -7.43 17.69
N PHE A 146 10.67 -6.63 18.71
CA PHE A 146 9.91 -5.40 18.59
C PHE A 146 10.65 -4.35 17.76
N ASP A 147 11.96 -4.16 18.00
CA ASP A 147 12.78 -3.20 17.25
C ASP A 147 12.94 -3.64 15.79
N TYR A 148 13.08 -4.95 15.55
CA TYR A 148 13.12 -5.50 14.21
C TYR A 148 11.83 -5.22 13.43
N LEU A 149 10.67 -5.54 14.00
CA LEU A 149 9.38 -5.25 13.36
C LEU A 149 9.17 -3.74 13.18
N THR A 150 9.61 -2.92 14.15
CA THR A 150 9.56 -1.45 14.07
C THR A 150 10.30 -0.88 12.88
N LYS A 151 11.46 -1.45 12.56
CA LYS A 151 12.30 -0.96 11.47
C LYS A 151 11.86 -1.49 10.11
N ASN A 152 11.38 -2.74 10.08
CA ASN A 152 11.30 -3.49 8.83
C ASN A 152 9.87 -3.72 8.36
N LEU A 153 8.87 -3.61 9.24
CA LEU A 153 7.47 -3.72 8.84
C LEU A 153 7.03 -2.37 8.28
N THR A 154 6.27 -2.36 7.20
CA THR A 154 5.57 -1.16 6.71
C THR A 154 4.13 -1.49 6.37
N LEU A 155 3.25 -0.48 6.42
CA LEU A 155 1.85 -0.61 6.01
C LEU A 155 1.57 0.42 4.92
N SER A 156 0.94 -0.04 3.85
CA SER A 156 0.16 0.81 2.97
C SER A 156 -1.31 0.51 3.18
N TRP A 157 -2.08 1.54 3.52
CA TRP A 157 -3.51 1.45 3.63
C TRP A 157 -4.16 2.56 2.80
N ILE A 158 -4.96 2.16 1.82
CA ILE A 158 -5.72 3.07 0.97
C ILE A 158 -7.18 2.85 1.29
N VAL A 159 -7.89 3.95 1.52
CA VAL A 159 -9.34 3.95 1.70
C VAL A 159 -9.96 4.65 0.50
N ILE A 160 -10.90 3.97 -0.15
CA ILE A 160 -11.58 4.44 -1.35
C ILE A 160 -13.07 4.52 -1.07
N ASP A 161 -13.66 5.70 -1.31
CA ASP A 161 -15.11 5.88 -1.33
C ASP A 161 -15.64 5.64 -2.76
N PRO A 162 -16.36 4.53 -3.02
CA PRO A 162 -16.88 4.24 -4.35
C PRO A 162 -18.09 5.11 -4.73
N THR A 163 -18.81 5.67 -3.75
CA THR A 163 -20.12 6.30 -3.94
C THR A 163 -20.05 7.75 -4.44
N ARG A 164 -18.88 8.40 -4.30
CA ARG A 164 -18.72 9.81 -4.67
C ARG A 164 -18.30 9.97 -6.13
N SER A 165 -19.22 9.68 -7.05
CA SER A 165 -19.00 9.61 -8.50
C SER A 165 -19.38 10.89 -9.26
N SER A 166 -18.60 11.97 -9.12
CA SER A 166 -18.51 13.03 -10.14
C SER A 166 -17.52 14.12 -9.70
N GLY A 167 -16.33 14.16 -10.31
CA GLY A 167 -15.34 15.23 -10.16
C GLY A 167 -14.53 15.27 -8.85
N GLY A 168 -14.86 14.44 -7.87
CA GLY A 168 -14.17 14.41 -6.57
C GLY A 168 -14.37 13.10 -5.82
N ARG A 169 -13.77 12.01 -6.31
CA ARG A 169 -13.56 10.82 -5.50
C ARG A 169 -12.43 11.11 -4.52
N ASN A 170 -12.68 10.92 -3.23
CA ASN A 170 -11.67 11.12 -2.21
C ASN A 170 -10.94 9.80 -1.98
N MET A 171 -9.63 9.85 -2.15
CA MET A 171 -8.70 8.82 -1.71
C MET A 171 -7.85 9.41 -0.61
N ILE A 172 -7.62 8.63 0.45
CA ILE A 172 -6.58 8.94 1.42
C ILE A 172 -5.63 7.77 1.51
N GLN A 173 -4.34 8.08 1.38
CA GLN A 173 -3.27 7.15 1.70
C GLN A 173 -2.88 7.32 3.16
N PHE A 174 -2.77 6.21 3.87
CA PHE A 174 -2.10 6.17 5.15
C PHE A 174 -0.78 5.42 4.98
N GLY A 175 0.32 6.17 5.02
CA GLY A 175 1.69 5.67 5.19
C GLY A 175 2.15 5.87 6.63
N ILE A 176 2.95 4.95 7.15
CA ILE A 176 3.04 4.77 8.61
C ILE A 176 4.42 4.27 9.08
N GLY A 177 4.78 4.57 10.35
CA GLY A 177 5.76 3.87 11.19
C GLY A 177 5.24 3.57 12.62
N MET A 178 5.96 2.74 13.40
CA MET A 178 5.59 2.36 14.79
C MET A 178 5.87 3.46 15.83
N THR A 179 5.12 3.48 16.94
CA THR A 179 5.40 4.36 18.10
C THR A 179 5.69 3.57 19.38
N ARG A 180 6.57 4.11 20.24
CA ARG A 180 7.12 3.48 21.47
C ARG A 180 6.08 3.02 22.52
N LYS A 181 4.79 3.31 22.38
CA LYS A 181 3.72 2.85 23.29
C LYS A 181 3.05 1.54 22.84
N GLY A 182 3.68 0.74 21.98
CA GLY A 182 3.10 -0.51 21.48
C GLY A 182 1.95 -0.29 20.48
N GLN A 183 1.87 0.89 19.85
CA GLN A 183 0.93 1.16 18.78
C GLN A 183 1.63 1.00 17.42
N LEU A 184 1.21 -0.05 16.72
CA LEU A 184 1.55 -0.38 15.35
C LEU A 184 0.51 0.30 14.44
N TRP A 185 0.84 1.42 13.84
CA TRP A 185 0.20 1.95 12.62
C TRP A 185 -0.97 2.95 12.70
N PRO A 186 -1.39 3.57 11.56
CA PRO A 186 -1.55 5.02 11.35
C PRO A 186 -2.36 5.68 12.43
N LYS A 187 -1.93 6.88 12.80
CA LYS A 187 -2.74 7.77 13.62
C LYS A 187 -3.81 8.42 12.72
N MET A 188 -4.81 7.64 12.32
CA MET A 188 -6.12 8.26 12.09
C MET A 188 -6.63 8.63 13.48
N ASP A 189 -7.13 9.85 13.66
CA ASP A 189 -7.76 10.23 14.94
C ASP A 189 -8.94 9.32 15.30
N ILE A 190 -9.42 8.54 14.32
CA ILE A 190 -10.61 7.69 14.40
C ILE A 190 -10.29 6.19 14.42
N CYS A 191 -9.16 5.72 13.84
CA CYS A 191 -8.88 4.28 13.70
C CYS A 191 -7.42 3.91 14.03
N LYS A 192 -7.19 2.66 14.47
CA LYS A 192 -5.88 2.05 14.72
C LYS A 192 -5.85 0.65 14.10
N LEU A 193 -4.72 0.24 13.54
CA LEU A 193 -4.49 -1.16 13.17
C LEU A 193 -3.85 -1.90 14.35
N GLU A 194 -4.27 -3.13 14.62
CA GLU A 194 -3.64 -3.99 15.62
C GLU A 194 -3.23 -5.31 14.97
N LEU A 195 -1.95 -5.68 15.14
CA LEU A 195 -1.42 -6.95 14.70
C LEU A 195 -1.14 -7.84 15.92
N THR A 196 -1.64 -9.06 15.88
CA THR A 196 -1.35 -10.08 16.88
C THR A 196 -0.42 -11.13 16.28
N PHE A 197 0.69 -11.40 16.97
CA PHE A 197 1.64 -12.44 16.60
C PHE A 197 1.66 -13.53 17.67
N ASP A 198 1.71 -14.79 17.23
CA ASP A 198 2.03 -15.92 18.09
C ASP A 198 3.52 -16.24 17.98
N CYS A 199 4.21 -16.40 19.12
CA CYS A 199 5.57 -16.92 19.16
C CYS A 199 5.53 -18.45 19.07
N LYS A 200 6.19 -19.04 18.07
CA LYS A 200 6.28 -20.50 17.92
C LYS A 200 7.55 -21.11 18.55
N GLY A 201 8.42 -20.28 19.12
CA GLY A 201 9.66 -20.70 19.78
C GLY A 201 10.92 -20.24 19.04
N CYS A 202 12.08 -20.62 19.59
CA CYS A 202 13.39 -20.53 18.96
C CYS A 202 13.80 -21.95 18.56
N ASN A 203 14.30 -22.16 17.34
CA ASN A 203 14.83 -23.48 16.96
C ASN A 203 16.25 -23.64 17.53
N ASP A 204 16.41 -24.64 18.40
CA ASP A 204 17.58 -24.96 19.24
C ASP A 204 18.80 -25.53 18.50
N VAL A 205 18.78 -25.60 17.17
CA VAL A 205 19.94 -26.15 16.44
C VAL A 205 21.06 -25.10 16.31
N ASP A 206 20.71 -23.80 16.24
CA ASP A 206 21.67 -22.68 16.18
C ASP A 206 21.28 -21.46 17.06
N GLY A 207 20.12 -21.46 17.73
CA GLY A 207 19.75 -20.45 18.74
C GLY A 207 19.57 -18.99 18.27
N ASP A 208 19.77 -18.69 16.98
CA ASP A 208 19.91 -17.32 16.48
C ASP A 208 18.62 -16.67 15.94
N TRP A 209 17.49 -17.38 15.89
CA TRP A 209 16.24 -16.87 15.27
C TRP A 209 14.96 -17.16 16.08
N LEU A 210 14.07 -16.15 16.15
CA LEU A 210 12.74 -16.16 16.74
C LEU A 210 11.71 -16.30 15.62
N GLN A 211 10.79 -17.24 15.75
CA GLN A 211 9.71 -17.44 14.79
C GLN A 211 8.40 -16.82 15.30
N LEU A 212 7.94 -15.79 14.59
CA LEU A 212 6.63 -15.16 14.81
C LEU A 212 5.65 -15.56 13.73
N HIS A 213 4.38 -15.68 14.11
CA HIS A 213 3.30 -16.03 13.20
C HIS A 213 2.23 -14.94 13.27
N LEU A 214 1.95 -14.27 12.15
CA LEU A 214 0.88 -13.26 12.13
C LEU A 214 -0.47 -13.99 12.27
N ARG A 215 -1.08 -13.84 13.43
CA ARG A 215 -2.33 -14.52 13.78
C ARG A 215 -3.54 -13.70 13.39
N ARG A 216 -3.50 -12.40 13.73
CA ARG A 216 -4.66 -11.53 13.60
C ARG A 216 -4.28 -10.13 13.17
N VAL A 217 -5.11 -9.52 12.34
CA VAL A 217 -5.09 -8.08 12.04
C VAL A 217 -6.50 -7.55 12.30
N VAL A 218 -6.61 -6.50 13.10
CA VAL A 218 -7.89 -5.87 13.45
C VAL A 218 -7.79 -4.37 13.24
N MET A 219 -8.86 -3.77 12.76
CA MET A 219 -9.04 -2.32 12.77
C MET A 219 -9.84 -1.95 14.00
N VAL A 220 -9.35 -1.02 14.82
CA VAL A 220 -10.01 -0.58 16.05
C VAL A 220 -10.42 0.87 15.92
N ASN A 221 -11.69 1.19 16.17
CA ASN A 221 -12.19 2.55 16.25
C ASN A 221 -11.78 3.17 17.60
N ARG A 222 -11.18 4.36 17.58
CA ARG A 222 -10.66 5.04 18.78
C ARG A 222 -11.74 5.80 19.58
N ASN A 223 -12.90 6.04 18.98
CA ASN A 223 -13.97 6.85 19.56
C ASN A 223 -15.06 6.00 20.24
N ALA A 224 -14.76 4.75 20.52
CA ALA A 224 -15.73 3.75 20.97
C ALA A 224 -15.38 3.16 22.33
#